data_AF-A0A524QD15-F1
#
_entry.id   AF-A0A524QD15-F1
#
_cell.length_a   1.000
_cell.length_b   1.000
_cell.length_c   1.000
_cell.angle_alpha   90.00
_cell.angle_beta   90.00
_cell.angle_gamma   90.00
#
_symmetry.space_group_name_H-M   'P 1'
#
loop_
_entity.id
_entity.type
_entity.pdbx_description
1 polymer ?
#
loop_
_entity_poly.entity_id
_entity_poly.type
_entity_poly.pdbx_seq_one_letter_code
_entity_poly.pdbx_strand_id
1 'polypeptide(L)'
;MAAILSPDRSTIDSLLPHLSDLSPTRSYCDLGMRGVPTIPRVCDMALLAIEFHSKCRFHFNASTGKLFHELPLEERTKTIHHIEKWWAENKSKSVSEGIRSQLPHADFYAKVWMAKRLAALGEKADREYAVAILKSLVHENWGHTAAHAASALADLNDISPVDVFYTRWKASLDKPGKIYDSYVVFYLTDHGTRREWELLHQLAAREIEKGLDAGIARIWPALVNCSKAKTSPLAIPGLALALTQTRLSGSRSFKGGASQAFSYADTAVEHLQELTKRDFGYRRDASADERNAAIEKARRWWATEGSKEYTFDYVEVLEKKRANKAIDSDKK
;
A
#
# COMPACT_ATOMS: atom_id res chain seq x y z
N MET A 1 18.02 5.98 28.42
CA MET A 1 17.14 6.19 27.25
C MET A 1 17.25 7.60 26.66
N ALA A 2 17.26 8.68 27.45
CA ALA A 2 17.32 10.06 26.91
C ALA A 2 18.53 10.34 25.98
N ALA A 3 19.72 9.81 26.28
CA ALA A 3 20.90 9.99 25.42
C ALA A 3 20.82 9.26 24.07
N ILE A 4 20.09 8.13 24.00
CA ILE A 4 19.94 7.30 22.79
C ILE A 4 18.94 7.91 21.79
N LEU A 5 18.15 8.90 22.20
CA LEU A 5 17.23 9.61 21.30
C LEU A 5 17.76 10.99 20.90
N SER A 6 19.02 11.30 21.24
CA SER A 6 19.70 12.49 20.75
C SER A 6 19.75 12.47 19.21
N PRO A 7 19.57 13.60 18.51
CA PRO A 7 19.80 13.65 17.07
C PRO A 7 21.29 13.48 16.70
N ASP A 8 22.20 13.46 17.68
CA ASP A 8 23.63 13.31 17.46
C ASP A 8 24.00 11.92 16.92
N ARG A 9 24.72 11.92 15.79
CA ARG A 9 25.22 10.69 15.14
C ARG A 9 26.47 10.14 15.80
N SER A 10 27.18 10.91 16.64
CA SER A 10 28.33 10.43 17.40
C SER A 10 27.98 9.25 18.32
N THR A 11 26.71 9.12 18.71
CA THR A 11 26.21 7.98 19.49
C THR A 11 26.44 6.64 18.79
N ILE A 12 26.56 6.62 17.45
CA ILE A 12 26.87 5.40 16.68
C ILE A 12 28.22 4.80 17.10
N ASP A 13 29.23 5.59 17.44
CA ASP A 13 30.53 5.08 17.91
C ASP A 13 30.37 4.20 19.16
N SER A 14 29.49 4.60 20.07
CA SER A 14 29.20 3.83 21.29
C SER A 14 28.33 2.60 21.05
N LEU A 15 27.59 2.55 19.94
CA LEU A 15 26.65 1.46 19.62
C LEU A 15 27.31 0.32 18.84
N LEU A 16 28.36 0.60 18.04
CA LEU A 16 29.02 -0.42 17.22
C LEU A 16 29.48 -1.67 18.00
N PRO A 17 30.13 -1.56 19.18
CA PRO A 17 30.57 -2.73 19.93
C PRO A 17 29.41 -3.66 20.36
N HIS A 18 28.20 -3.12 20.46
CA HIS A 18 27.01 -3.86 20.90
C HIS A 18 26.35 -4.67 19.78
N LEU A 19 26.75 -4.50 18.52
CA LEU A 19 26.19 -5.27 17.41
C LEU A 19 26.50 -6.79 17.49
N SER A 20 27.51 -7.18 18.26
CA SER A 20 27.86 -8.59 18.50
C SER A 20 27.24 -9.17 19.78
N ASP A 21 26.55 -8.36 20.58
CA ASP A 21 26.02 -8.77 21.89
C ASP A 21 24.65 -9.47 21.75
N LEU A 22 24.66 -10.79 21.97
CA LEU A 22 23.47 -11.65 21.90
C LEU A 22 22.74 -11.78 23.25
N SER A 23 23.14 -11.02 24.28
CA SER A 23 22.45 -11.05 25.57
C SER A 23 21.00 -10.57 25.44
N PRO A 24 20.07 -11.17 26.19
CA PRO A 24 18.67 -10.76 26.15
C PRO A 24 18.50 -9.34 26.70
N THR A 25 17.63 -8.56 26.07
CA THR A 25 17.15 -7.33 26.70
C THR A 25 16.14 -7.66 27.80
N ARG A 26 15.90 -6.70 28.71
CA ARG A 26 14.86 -6.82 29.74
C ARG A 26 13.44 -6.53 29.22
N SER A 27 13.29 -6.32 27.91
CA SER A 27 12.05 -5.85 27.29
C SER A 27 11.47 -6.93 26.38
N TYR A 28 10.14 -7.05 26.40
CA TYR A 28 9.40 -7.85 25.44
C TYR A 28 8.96 -6.94 24.30
N CYS A 29 9.05 -7.42 23.06
CA CYS A 29 8.44 -6.76 21.93
C CYS A 29 7.38 -7.68 21.33
N ASP A 30 6.14 -7.21 21.30
CA ASP A 30 5.10 -7.87 20.53
C ASP A 30 5.27 -7.46 19.06
N LEU A 31 6.11 -8.22 18.36
CA LEU A 31 6.21 -8.15 16.91
C LEU A 31 5.02 -8.96 16.38
N GLY A 32 3.83 -8.33 16.31
CA GLY A 32 2.52 -8.93 16.04
C GLY A 32 2.38 -9.80 14.77
N MET A 33 3.46 -10.02 14.03
CA MET A 33 3.57 -10.98 12.93
C MET A 33 3.71 -12.44 13.40
N ARG A 34 4.17 -12.71 14.63
CA ARG A 34 4.49 -14.09 15.09
C ARG A 34 3.56 -14.65 16.15
N GLY A 35 2.65 -13.86 16.74
CA GLY A 35 1.75 -14.29 17.81
C GLY A 35 2.46 -14.78 19.09
N VAL A 36 3.78 -14.68 19.16
CA VAL A 36 4.61 -15.04 20.31
C VAL A 36 5.50 -13.82 20.63
N PRO A 37 5.48 -13.32 21.87
CA PRO A 37 6.36 -12.24 22.29
C PRO A 37 7.82 -12.63 22.03
N THR A 38 8.51 -11.85 21.21
CA THR A 38 9.94 -12.06 20.94
C THR A 38 10.73 -11.16 21.88
N ILE A 39 11.78 -11.69 22.51
CA ILE A 39 12.68 -10.91 23.35
C ILE A 39 13.82 -10.41 22.45
N PRO A 40 13.90 -9.10 22.13
CA PRO A 40 15.03 -8.56 21.39
C PRO A 40 16.34 -8.77 22.16
N ARG A 41 17.43 -8.94 21.43
CA ARG A 41 18.79 -8.97 21.97
C ARG A 41 19.42 -7.58 21.93
N VAL A 42 20.51 -7.39 22.68
CA VAL A 42 21.22 -6.12 22.71
C VAL A 42 21.64 -5.68 21.30
N CYS A 43 22.10 -6.62 20.44
CA CYS A 43 22.45 -6.32 19.06
C CYS A 43 21.28 -5.83 18.20
N ASP A 44 20.05 -6.31 18.41
CA ASP A 44 18.86 -5.82 17.69
C ASP A 44 18.59 -4.35 18.03
N MET A 45 18.70 -4.02 19.32
CA MET A 45 18.49 -2.65 19.81
C MET A 45 19.61 -1.71 19.34
N ALA A 46 20.86 -2.19 19.34
CA ALA A 46 22.00 -1.45 18.83
C ALA A 46 21.83 -1.14 17.33
N LEU A 47 21.46 -2.15 16.53
CA LEU A 47 21.19 -1.95 15.11
C LEU A 47 20.04 -0.94 14.89
N LEU A 48 18.91 -1.11 15.58
CA LEU A 48 17.76 -0.20 15.43
C LEU A 48 18.14 1.25 15.78
N ALA A 49 18.92 1.45 16.85
CA ALA A 49 19.42 2.77 17.23
C ALA A 49 20.37 3.34 16.17
N ILE A 50 21.31 2.53 15.65
CA ILE A 50 22.20 2.94 14.55
C ILE A 50 21.38 3.36 13.32
N GLU A 51 20.38 2.58 12.92
CA GLU A 51 19.48 2.91 11.79
C GLU A 51 18.67 4.19 12.05
N PHE A 52 18.24 4.41 13.30
CA PHE A 52 17.54 5.62 13.70
C PHE A 52 18.43 6.87 13.59
N HIS A 53 19.67 6.83 14.08
CA HIS A 53 20.58 7.98 14.03
C HIS A 53 21.15 8.21 12.62
N SER A 54 21.53 7.14 11.92
CA SER A 54 22.07 7.22 10.56
C SER A 54 21.02 7.58 9.51
N LYS A 55 19.72 7.37 9.81
CA LYS A 55 18.62 7.40 8.82
C LYS A 55 18.85 6.44 7.66
N CYS A 56 19.64 5.39 7.90
CA CYS A 56 19.96 4.34 6.95
C CYS A 56 19.36 3.01 7.42
N ARG A 57 19.10 2.10 6.48
CA ARG A 57 18.75 0.71 6.77
C ARG A 57 19.90 -0.18 6.32
N PHE A 58 20.36 -1.02 7.24
CA PHE A 58 21.44 -1.98 7.00
C PHE A 58 20.90 -3.41 6.99
N HIS A 59 19.81 -3.66 7.72
CA HIS A 59 19.12 -4.93 7.68
C HIS A 59 17.61 -4.74 7.82
N PHE A 60 16.85 -5.18 6.81
CA PHE A 60 15.41 -5.20 6.87
C PHE A 60 14.85 -6.46 6.21
N ASN A 61 14.29 -7.37 7.01
CA ASN A 61 13.66 -8.57 6.51
C ASN A 61 12.14 -8.48 6.60
N ALA A 62 11.52 -7.79 5.64
CA ALA A 62 10.06 -7.64 5.58
C ALA A 62 9.32 -8.98 5.45
N SER A 63 9.92 -9.98 4.79
CA SER A 63 9.23 -11.23 4.46
C SER A 63 9.15 -12.21 5.62
N THR A 64 10.17 -12.26 6.49
CA THR A 64 10.20 -13.19 7.64
C THR A 64 10.06 -12.49 8.99
N GLY A 65 10.17 -11.16 9.02
CA GLY A 65 10.19 -10.38 10.25
C GLY A 65 11.31 -10.80 11.20
N LYS A 66 12.37 -11.43 10.68
CA LYS A 66 13.51 -11.87 11.48
C LYS A 66 14.22 -10.67 12.09
N LEU A 67 14.53 -10.81 13.38
CA LEU A 67 15.42 -9.90 14.08
C LEU A 67 16.88 -10.16 13.69
N PHE A 68 17.73 -9.17 13.92
CA PHE A 68 19.13 -9.23 13.53
C PHE A 68 19.87 -10.41 14.18
N HIS A 69 19.59 -10.67 15.46
CA HIS A 69 20.16 -11.81 16.17
C HIS A 69 19.75 -13.18 15.60
N GLU A 70 18.63 -13.27 14.87
CA GLU A 70 18.11 -14.53 14.30
C GLU A 70 18.78 -14.89 12.97
N LEU A 71 19.59 -14.00 12.40
CA LEU A 71 20.32 -14.29 11.16
C LEU A 71 21.44 -15.32 11.40
N PRO A 72 21.85 -16.08 10.37
CA PRO A 72 23.08 -16.86 10.42
C PRO A 72 24.27 -15.99 10.87
N LEU A 73 25.20 -16.58 11.64
CA LEU A 73 26.38 -15.84 12.15
C LEU A 73 27.15 -15.14 11.04
N GLU A 74 27.34 -15.80 9.90
CA GLU A 74 28.02 -15.23 8.74
C GLU A 74 27.34 -13.96 8.20
N GLU A 75 26.00 -13.98 8.08
CA GLU A 75 25.23 -12.83 7.62
C GLU A 75 25.27 -11.66 8.63
N ARG A 76 25.22 -11.97 9.93
CA ARG A 76 25.40 -10.95 10.97
C ARG A 76 26.78 -10.32 10.86
N THR A 77 27.84 -11.11 10.84
CA THR A 77 29.22 -10.61 10.75
C THR A 77 29.43 -9.74 9.51
N LYS A 78 28.89 -10.14 8.34
CA LYS A 78 28.92 -9.34 7.11
C LYS A 78 28.22 -7.99 7.30
N THR A 79 27.05 -7.99 7.94
CA THR A 79 26.28 -6.77 8.22
C THR A 79 27.03 -5.85 9.19
N ILE A 80 27.61 -6.39 10.27
CA ILE A 80 28.42 -5.62 11.23
C ILE A 80 29.59 -4.95 10.53
N HIS A 81 30.36 -5.72 9.78
CA HIS A 81 31.51 -5.20 9.04
C HIS A 81 31.11 -4.11 8.04
N HIS A 82 29.99 -4.29 7.35
CA HIS A 82 29.45 -3.29 6.44
C HIS A 82 29.07 -1.99 7.16
N ILE A 83 28.42 -2.07 8.32
CA ILE A 83 28.06 -0.90 9.14
C ILE A 83 29.32 -0.18 9.64
N GLU A 84 30.30 -0.92 10.16
CA GLU A 84 31.57 -0.36 10.64
C GLU A 84 32.31 0.39 9.54
N LYS A 85 32.43 -0.24 8.36
CA LYS A 85 33.04 0.38 7.18
C LYS A 85 32.28 1.62 6.74
N TRP A 86 30.95 1.53 6.59
CA TRP A 86 30.12 2.66 6.22
C TRP A 86 30.27 3.81 7.22
N TRP A 87 30.29 3.52 8.52
CA TRP A 87 30.42 4.55 9.54
C TRP A 87 31.79 5.23 9.49
N ALA A 88 32.88 4.47 9.34
CA ALA A 88 34.21 5.03 9.19
C ALA A 88 34.31 6.03 8.02
N GLU A 89 33.61 5.75 6.92
CA GLU A 89 33.60 6.58 5.71
C GLU A 89 32.61 7.76 5.76
N ASN A 90 31.61 7.74 6.66
CA ASN A 90 30.47 8.66 6.63
C ASN A 90 30.20 9.39 7.96
N LYS A 91 30.98 9.14 9.02
CA LYS A 91 30.77 9.77 10.34
C LYS A 91 30.90 11.29 10.35
N SER A 92 31.76 11.83 9.50
CA SER A 92 31.99 13.28 9.34
C SER A 92 31.14 13.91 8.23
N LYS A 93 30.40 13.11 7.45
CA LYS A 93 29.55 13.58 6.36
C LYS A 93 28.16 13.95 6.86
N SER A 94 27.42 14.71 6.07
CA SER A 94 26.01 15.00 6.35
C SER A 94 25.15 13.71 6.35
N VAL A 95 23.93 13.81 6.89
CA VAL A 95 22.99 12.68 6.90
C VAL A 95 22.60 12.27 5.48
N SER A 96 22.35 13.24 4.59
CA SER A 96 21.97 12.96 3.19
C SER A 96 23.09 12.27 2.42
N GLU A 97 24.35 12.69 2.61
CA GLU A 97 25.52 12.00 2.04
C GLU A 97 25.66 10.56 2.55
N GLY A 98 25.43 10.34 3.85
CA GLY A 98 25.41 9.00 4.43
C GLY A 98 24.31 8.11 3.85
N ILE A 99 23.11 8.65 3.65
CA ILE A 99 22.02 7.93 2.98
C ILE A 99 22.39 7.61 1.53
N ARG A 100 22.96 8.57 0.79
CA ARG A 100 23.41 8.38 -0.60
C ARG A 100 24.43 7.26 -0.73
N SER A 101 25.40 7.18 0.19
CA SER A 101 26.42 6.12 0.14
C SER A 101 25.86 4.74 0.48
N GLN A 102 24.83 4.65 1.33
CA GLN A 102 24.22 3.37 1.70
C GLN A 102 23.16 2.88 0.70
N LEU A 103 22.49 3.79 -0.02
CA LEU A 103 21.40 3.45 -0.94
C LEU A 103 21.72 2.30 -1.93
N PRO A 104 22.90 2.24 -2.58
CA PRO A 104 23.23 1.14 -3.50
C PRO A 104 23.22 -0.24 -2.84
N HIS A 105 23.55 -0.32 -1.55
CA HIS A 105 23.69 -1.55 -0.77
C HIS A 105 22.38 -2.03 -0.14
N ALA A 106 21.36 -1.19 -0.10
CA ALA A 106 20.07 -1.51 0.49
C ALA A 106 19.24 -2.46 -0.39
N ASP A 107 18.43 -3.30 0.25
CA ASP A 107 17.39 -4.08 -0.44
C ASP A 107 16.27 -3.15 -0.97
N PHE A 108 15.28 -3.73 -1.66
CA PHE A 108 14.19 -2.96 -2.26
C PHE A 108 13.45 -2.06 -1.26
N TYR A 109 13.00 -2.61 -0.13
CA TYR A 109 12.17 -1.86 0.83
C TYR A 109 13.00 -0.83 1.60
N ALA A 110 14.22 -1.21 1.97
CA ALA A 110 15.20 -0.31 2.54
C ALA A 110 15.51 0.85 1.58
N LYS A 111 15.71 0.59 0.28
CA LYS A 111 15.91 1.61 -0.76
C LYS A 111 14.74 2.58 -0.84
N VAL A 112 13.50 2.09 -0.90
CA VAL A 112 12.30 2.95 -0.93
C VAL A 112 12.24 3.84 0.31
N TRP A 113 12.44 3.26 1.51
CA TRP A 113 12.40 4.02 2.77
C TRP A 113 13.51 5.08 2.83
N MET A 114 14.74 4.71 2.46
CA MET A 114 15.90 5.59 2.47
C MET A 114 15.77 6.71 1.42
N ALA A 115 15.24 6.43 0.23
CA ALA A 115 15.00 7.44 -0.80
C ALA A 115 13.98 8.49 -0.31
N LYS A 116 12.88 8.09 0.34
CA LYS A 116 11.94 9.05 0.96
C LYS A 116 12.62 9.93 2.00
N ARG A 117 13.46 9.32 2.86
CA ARG A 117 14.22 10.07 3.87
C ARG A 117 15.19 11.06 3.24
N LEU A 118 15.90 10.65 2.19
CA LEU A 118 16.79 11.51 1.43
C LEU A 118 16.04 12.69 0.82
N ALA A 119 14.87 12.46 0.21
CA ALA A 119 14.04 13.51 -0.38
C ALA A 119 13.47 14.51 0.66
N ALA A 120 13.31 14.09 1.92
CA ALA A 120 12.77 14.91 2.99
C ALA A 120 13.85 15.69 3.76
N LEU A 121 15.07 15.14 3.86
CA LEU A 121 16.17 15.72 4.65
C LEU A 121 17.22 16.44 3.81
N GLY A 122 17.36 16.05 2.55
CA GLY A 122 18.40 16.55 1.66
C GLY A 122 18.02 17.84 0.95
N GLU A 123 18.97 18.37 0.20
CA GLU A 123 18.76 19.53 -0.66
C GLU A 123 18.04 19.15 -1.97
N LYS A 124 17.80 20.13 -2.84
CA LYS A 124 17.14 19.90 -4.14
C LYS A 124 17.78 18.76 -4.95
N ALA A 125 19.12 18.70 -5.01
CA ALA A 125 19.83 17.65 -5.74
C ALA A 125 19.67 16.25 -5.11
N ASP A 126 19.51 16.17 -3.79
CA ASP A 126 19.22 14.92 -3.07
C ASP A 126 17.79 14.45 -3.36
N ARG A 127 16.84 15.37 -3.38
CA ARG A 127 15.44 15.09 -3.75
C ARG A 127 15.34 14.57 -5.18
N GLU A 128 15.98 15.24 -6.14
CA GLU A 128 16.01 14.81 -7.54
C GLU A 128 16.61 13.40 -7.69
N TYR A 129 17.71 13.12 -6.99
CA TYR A 129 18.33 11.80 -6.96
C TYR A 129 17.43 10.72 -6.34
N ALA A 130 16.78 11.02 -5.22
CA ALA A 130 15.83 10.12 -4.57
C ALA A 130 14.63 9.79 -5.47
N VAL A 131 14.06 10.81 -6.14
CA VAL A 131 12.97 10.63 -7.11
C VAL A 131 13.42 9.76 -8.28
N ALA A 132 14.65 9.98 -8.79
CA ALA A 132 15.20 9.17 -9.87
C ALA A 132 15.33 7.68 -9.48
N ILE A 133 15.81 7.40 -8.26
CA ILE A 133 15.86 6.03 -7.73
C ILE A 133 14.47 5.40 -7.67
N LEU A 134 13.50 6.09 -7.06
CA LEU A 134 12.14 5.56 -6.93
C LEU A 134 11.50 5.30 -8.31
N LYS A 135 11.74 6.16 -9.30
CA LYS A 135 11.30 5.92 -10.68
C LYS A 135 11.95 4.69 -11.29
N SER A 136 13.26 4.53 -11.14
CA SER A 136 13.97 3.32 -11.58
C SER A 136 13.38 2.07 -10.91
N LEU A 137 13.10 2.11 -9.61
CA LEU A 137 12.45 1.00 -8.90
C LEU A 137 11.06 0.66 -9.46
N VAL A 138 10.22 1.65 -9.78
CA VAL A 138 8.93 1.43 -10.46
C VAL A 138 9.13 0.79 -11.85
N HIS A 139 10.17 1.21 -12.58
CA HIS A 139 10.45 0.69 -13.91
C HIS A 139 11.04 -0.73 -13.90
N GLU A 140 11.93 -1.04 -12.97
CA GLU A 140 12.64 -2.33 -12.90
C GLU A 140 11.79 -3.44 -12.26
N ASN A 141 10.82 -3.06 -11.42
CA ASN A 141 10.01 -4.01 -10.66
C ASN A 141 8.56 -4.11 -11.17
N TRP A 142 7.82 -5.10 -10.66
CA TRP A 142 6.42 -5.38 -10.98
C TRP A 142 5.61 -5.66 -9.71
N GLY A 143 4.30 -5.45 -9.79
CA GLY A 143 3.37 -5.75 -8.71
C GLY A 143 3.59 -4.88 -7.47
N HIS A 144 3.50 -5.50 -6.29
CA HIS A 144 3.47 -4.83 -4.99
C HIS A 144 4.75 -4.04 -4.72
N THR A 145 5.93 -4.53 -5.11
CA THR A 145 7.19 -3.79 -4.95
C THR A 145 7.13 -2.49 -5.74
N ALA A 146 6.79 -2.54 -7.03
CA ALA A 146 6.62 -1.33 -7.84
C ALA A 146 5.56 -0.38 -7.26
N ALA A 147 4.44 -0.90 -6.73
CA ALA A 147 3.42 -0.10 -6.08
C ALA A 147 3.93 0.62 -4.82
N HIS A 148 4.78 -0.03 -4.00
CA HIS A 148 5.40 0.62 -2.84
C HIS A 148 6.31 1.79 -3.23
N ALA A 149 7.12 1.65 -4.28
CA ALA A 149 7.92 2.75 -4.80
C ALA A 149 7.04 3.87 -5.41
N ALA A 150 5.94 3.51 -6.06
CA ALA A 150 4.99 4.47 -6.61
C ALA A 150 4.26 5.28 -5.52
N SER A 151 3.82 4.64 -4.43
CA SER A 151 3.26 5.35 -3.27
C SER A 151 4.29 6.31 -2.65
N ALA A 152 5.56 5.90 -2.58
CA ALA A 152 6.63 6.79 -2.12
C ALA A 152 6.82 8.02 -3.02
N LEU A 153 6.66 7.87 -4.35
CA LEU A 153 6.67 8.99 -5.30
C LEU A 153 5.44 9.90 -5.12
N ALA A 154 4.26 9.33 -4.90
CA ALA A 154 3.04 10.10 -4.69
C ALA A 154 3.12 10.97 -3.42
N ASP A 155 3.73 10.47 -2.33
CA ASP A 155 4.04 11.26 -1.12
C ASP A 155 4.99 12.44 -1.40
N LEU A 156 5.74 12.37 -2.51
CA LEU A 156 6.61 13.44 -3.01
C LEU A 156 5.95 14.28 -4.11
N ASN A 157 4.62 14.18 -4.26
CA ASN A 157 3.80 14.82 -5.29
C ASN A 157 4.17 14.41 -6.73
N ASP A 158 4.74 13.21 -6.92
CA ASP A 158 5.02 12.65 -8.24
C ASP A 158 4.09 11.46 -8.52
N ILE A 159 3.08 11.70 -9.37
CA ILE A 159 2.10 10.69 -9.80
C ILE A 159 2.43 10.07 -11.16
N SER A 160 3.64 10.30 -11.71
CA SER A 160 4.05 9.72 -12.98
C SER A 160 3.96 8.18 -13.06
N PRO A 161 4.04 7.41 -11.95
CA PRO A 161 3.82 5.96 -12.00
C PRO A 161 2.43 5.54 -12.52
N VAL A 162 1.43 6.41 -12.46
CA VAL A 162 0.09 6.15 -13.01
C VAL A 162 0.19 5.79 -14.50
N ASP A 163 0.92 6.59 -15.29
CA ASP A 163 1.11 6.33 -16.72
C ASP A 163 1.89 5.03 -16.99
N VAL A 164 2.87 4.73 -16.14
CA VAL A 164 3.68 3.51 -16.24
C VAL A 164 2.82 2.27 -16.03
N PHE A 165 2.02 2.25 -14.97
CA PHE A 165 1.11 1.14 -14.69
C PHE A 165 0.00 1.03 -15.74
N TYR A 166 -0.63 2.14 -16.12
CA TYR A 166 -1.65 2.16 -17.16
C TYR A 166 -1.14 1.56 -18.47
N THR A 167 0.02 2.03 -18.97
CA THR A 167 0.61 1.54 -20.23
C THR A 167 0.90 0.05 -20.16
N ARG A 168 1.50 -0.42 -19.05
CA ARG A 168 1.83 -1.84 -18.85
C ARG A 168 0.59 -2.74 -18.79
N TRP A 169 -0.45 -2.30 -18.07
CA TRP A 169 -1.66 -3.08 -17.88
C TRP A 169 -2.55 -3.06 -19.12
N LYS A 170 -2.64 -1.92 -19.81
CA LYS A 170 -3.30 -1.82 -21.12
C LYS A 170 -2.67 -2.77 -22.14
N ALA A 171 -1.34 -2.83 -22.21
CA ALA A 171 -0.62 -3.78 -23.06
C ALA A 171 -0.81 -5.26 -22.64
N SER A 172 -1.41 -5.49 -21.46
CA SER A 172 -1.69 -6.83 -20.92
C SER A 172 -3.15 -7.26 -21.09
N LEU A 173 -4.05 -6.37 -21.53
CA LEU A 173 -5.47 -6.67 -21.71
C LEU A 173 -5.67 -7.98 -22.49
N ASP A 174 -4.93 -8.15 -23.59
CA ASP A 174 -5.12 -9.26 -24.52
C ASP A 174 -4.22 -10.47 -24.21
N LYS A 175 -3.54 -10.47 -23.07
CA LYS A 175 -2.64 -11.55 -22.65
C LYS A 175 -3.31 -12.41 -21.57
N PRO A 176 -3.68 -13.67 -21.84
CA PRO A 176 -4.28 -14.55 -20.84
C PRO A 176 -3.29 -14.89 -19.72
N GLY A 177 -3.81 -15.21 -18.52
CA GLY A 177 -3.01 -15.74 -17.40
C GLY A 177 -2.19 -14.71 -16.61
N LYS A 178 -2.31 -13.41 -16.91
CA LYS A 178 -1.65 -12.37 -16.10
C LYS A 178 -2.28 -12.28 -14.71
N ILE A 179 -1.41 -12.37 -13.70
CA ILE A 179 -1.72 -12.09 -12.29
C ILE A 179 -1.66 -10.57 -12.11
N TYR A 180 -2.73 -9.98 -11.59
CA TYR A 180 -2.78 -8.56 -11.25
C TYR A 180 -2.50 -8.38 -9.77
N ASP A 181 -1.69 -7.39 -9.44
CA ASP A 181 -1.32 -7.11 -8.07
C ASP A 181 -2.28 -6.07 -7.46
N SER A 182 -2.92 -6.43 -6.36
CA SER A 182 -3.90 -5.57 -5.68
C SER A 182 -3.32 -4.23 -5.21
N TYR A 183 -2.03 -4.15 -4.88
CA TYR A 183 -1.40 -2.89 -4.50
C TYR A 183 -1.33 -1.90 -5.68
N VAL A 184 -1.16 -2.40 -6.91
CA VAL A 184 -1.22 -1.55 -8.11
C VAL A 184 -2.65 -1.09 -8.36
N VAL A 185 -3.67 -1.94 -8.12
CA VAL A 185 -5.08 -1.50 -8.18
C VAL A 185 -5.32 -0.37 -7.20
N PHE A 186 -4.92 -0.54 -5.93
CA PHE A 186 -5.10 0.49 -4.90
C PHE A 186 -4.43 1.81 -5.30
N TYR A 187 -3.18 1.75 -5.76
CA TYR A 187 -2.45 2.93 -6.24
C TYR A 187 -3.19 3.63 -7.39
N LEU A 188 -3.63 2.86 -8.40
CA LEU A 188 -4.38 3.40 -9.54
C LEU A 188 -5.73 3.97 -9.14
N THR A 189 -6.42 3.39 -8.15
CA THR A 189 -7.69 3.96 -7.66
C THR A 189 -7.49 5.23 -6.85
N ASP A 190 -6.37 5.34 -6.11
CA ASP A 190 -6.09 6.47 -5.23
C ASP A 190 -5.58 7.70 -6.00
N HIS A 191 -4.81 7.49 -7.07
CA HIS A 191 -4.14 8.54 -7.83
C HIS A 191 -4.56 8.65 -9.29
N GLY A 192 -5.27 7.65 -9.81
CA GLY A 192 -5.73 7.63 -11.20
C GLY A 192 -6.92 8.54 -11.44
N THR A 193 -7.15 8.78 -12.72
CA THR A 193 -8.30 9.52 -13.25
C THR A 193 -9.30 8.53 -13.85
N ARG A 194 -10.32 9.06 -14.53
CA ARG A 194 -11.25 8.28 -15.35
C ARG A 194 -10.55 7.19 -16.19
N ARG A 195 -9.43 7.53 -16.83
CA ARG A 195 -8.68 6.63 -17.72
C ARG A 195 -8.27 5.33 -17.00
N GLU A 196 -7.80 5.43 -15.77
CA GLU A 196 -7.37 4.29 -14.96
C GLU A 196 -8.58 3.47 -14.48
N TRP A 197 -9.64 4.12 -14.04
CA TRP A 197 -10.87 3.45 -13.61
C TRP A 197 -11.54 2.67 -14.74
N GLU A 198 -11.54 3.21 -15.97
CA GLU A 198 -12.02 2.51 -17.16
C GLU A 198 -11.20 1.24 -17.44
N LEU A 199 -9.87 1.33 -17.37
CA LEU A 199 -8.99 0.18 -17.54
C LEU A 199 -9.26 -0.89 -16.48
N LEU A 200 -9.35 -0.50 -15.21
CA LEU A 200 -9.61 -1.43 -14.11
C LEU A 200 -11.00 -2.08 -14.25
N HIS A 201 -12.02 -1.33 -14.66
CA HIS A 201 -13.35 -1.86 -14.95
C HIS A 201 -13.31 -2.89 -16.09
N GLN A 202 -12.65 -2.59 -17.20
CA GLN A 202 -12.51 -3.52 -18.33
C GLN A 202 -11.82 -4.82 -17.92
N LEU A 203 -10.75 -4.71 -17.12
CA LEU A 203 -10.03 -5.87 -16.62
C LEU A 203 -10.88 -6.70 -15.64
N ALA A 204 -11.57 -6.05 -14.70
CA ALA A 204 -12.49 -6.69 -13.77
C ALA A 204 -13.64 -7.43 -14.48
N ALA A 205 -14.22 -6.80 -15.50
CA ALA A 205 -15.28 -7.41 -16.30
C ALA A 205 -14.81 -8.71 -16.98
N ARG A 206 -13.59 -8.71 -17.55
CA ARG A 206 -12.99 -9.92 -18.15
C ARG A 206 -12.73 -11.02 -17.12
N GLU A 207 -12.33 -10.68 -15.89
CA GLU A 207 -12.14 -11.67 -14.83
C GLU A 207 -13.46 -12.34 -14.43
N ILE A 208 -14.52 -11.54 -14.29
CA ILE A 208 -15.87 -12.01 -13.94
C ILE A 208 -16.48 -12.85 -15.08
N GLU A 209 -16.33 -12.42 -16.33
CA GLU A 209 -16.79 -13.17 -17.51
C GLU A 209 -16.14 -14.56 -17.60
N LYS A 210 -14.87 -14.66 -17.22
CA LYS A 210 -14.13 -15.93 -17.15
C LYS A 210 -14.48 -16.78 -15.93
N GLY A 211 -15.39 -16.31 -15.06
CA GLY A 211 -15.77 -17.00 -13.84
C GLY A 211 -14.63 -17.13 -12.82
N LEU A 212 -13.69 -16.17 -12.82
CA LEU A 212 -12.56 -16.22 -11.88
C LEU A 212 -13.03 -15.86 -10.47
N ASP A 213 -12.82 -16.80 -9.55
CA ASP A 213 -13.07 -16.61 -8.12
C ASP A 213 -12.27 -15.43 -7.54
N ALA A 214 -12.80 -14.88 -6.44
CA ALA A 214 -12.14 -13.84 -5.67
C ALA A 214 -10.77 -14.31 -5.17
N GLY A 215 -9.77 -13.44 -5.27
CA GLY A 215 -8.44 -13.70 -4.73
C GLY A 215 -7.60 -12.44 -4.67
N ILE A 216 -6.49 -12.49 -3.93
CA ILE A 216 -5.54 -11.38 -3.76
C ILE A 216 -4.90 -10.91 -5.08
N ALA A 217 -4.97 -11.77 -6.11
CA ALA A 217 -4.43 -11.60 -7.44
C ALA A 217 -5.48 -11.14 -8.49
N ARG A 218 -6.64 -10.67 -8.02
CA ARG A 218 -7.77 -10.24 -8.85
C ARG A 218 -8.03 -8.77 -8.70
N ILE A 219 -8.51 -8.14 -9.77
CA ILE A 219 -8.78 -6.72 -9.83
C ILE A 219 -10.11 -6.40 -9.18
N TRP A 220 -11.15 -7.18 -9.50
CA TRP A 220 -12.50 -6.86 -9.04
C TRP A 220 -12.64 -6.87 -7.50
N PRO A 221 -11.99 -7.75 -6.70
CA PRO A 221 -12.03 -7.67 -5.24
C PRO A 221 -11.30 -6.43 -4.71
N ALA A 222 -10.18 -6.05 -5.35
CA ALA A 222 -9.42 -4.87 -4.97
C ALA A 222 -10.18 -3.57 -5.29
N LEU A 223 -10.93 -3.52 -6.41
CA LEU A 223 -11.81 -2.39 -6.73
C LEU A 223 -12.89 -2.17 -5.66
N VAL A 224 -13.49 -3.25 -5.16
CA VAL A 224 -14.54 -3.19 -4.13
C VAL A 224 -13.96 -2.73 -2.78
N ASN A 225 -12.72 -3.13 -2.47
CA ASN A 225 -12.08 -2.85 -1.18
C ASN A 225 -11.18 -1.60 -1.16
N CYS A 226 -11.02 -0.88 -2.28
CA CYS A 226 -10.13 0.27 -2.32
C CYS A 226 -10.66 1.46 -1.49
N SER A 227 -9.77 2.36 -1.09
CA SER A 227 -10.12 3.51 -0.24
C SER A 227 -11.18 4.43 -0.87
N LYS A 228 -11.17 4.50 -2.21
CA LYS A 228 -12.07 5.32 -3.02
C LYS A 228 -13.40 4.66 -3.37
N ALA A 229 -13.57 3.36 -3.09
CA ALA A 229 -14.75 2.58 -3.47
C ALA A 229 -16.06 3.21 -2.98
N LYS A 230 -16.07 3.82 -1.80
CA LYS A 230 -17.25 4.46 -1.20
C LYS A 230 -17.36 5.96 -1.44
N THR A 231 -16.32 6.60 -1.98
CA THR A 231 -16.25 8.07 -2.05
C THR A 231 -16.22 8.61 -3.48
N SER A 232 -15.60 7.89 -4.41
CA SER A 232 -15.50 8.31 -5.81
C SER A 232 -16.63 7.70 -6.65
N PRO A 233 -17.42 8.53 -7.36
CA PRO A 233 -18.38 8.04 -8.34
C PRO A 233 -17.73 7.21 -9.47
N LEU A 234 -16.42 7.32 -9.71
CA LEU A 234 -15.67 6.47 -10.66
C LEU A 234 -15.69 4.98 -10.28
N ALA A 235 -15.96 4.67 -9.02
CA ALA A 235 -16.10 3.29 -8.56
C ALA A 235 -17.42 2.63 -8.98
N ILE A 236 -18.47 3.40 -9.31
CA ILE A 236 -19.84 2.88 -9.53
C ILE A 236 -19.89 1.76 -10.58
N PRO A 237 -19.30 1.90 -11.79
CA PRO A 237 -19.29 0.80 -12.77
C PRO A 237 -18.59 -0.46 -12.24
N GLY A 238 -17.46 -0.30 -11.55
CA GLY A 238 -16.71 -1.44 -10.98
C GLY A 238 -17.47 -2.16 -9.87
N LEU A 239 -18.14 -1.41 -8.99
CA LEU A 239 -18.99 -1.97 -7.94
C LEU A 239 -20.17 -2.74 -8.54
N ALA A 240 -20.78 -2.22 -9.62
CA ALA A 240 -21.89 -2.88 -10.27
C ALA A 240 -21.52 -4.27 -10.85
N LEU A 241 -20.30 -4.44 -11.35
CA LEU A 241 -19.80 -5.76 -11.78
C LEU A 241 -19.80 -6.77 -10.62
N ALA A 242 -19.37 -6.33 -9.44
CA ALA A 242 -19.26 -7.17 -8.24
C ALA A 242 -20.61 -7.59 -7.64
N LEU A 243 -21.74 -7.00 -8.05
CA LEU A 243 -23.08 -7.44 -7.63
C LEU A 243 -23.41 -8.88 -8.05
N THR A 244 -22.70 -9.41 -9.04
CA THR A 244 -22.83 -10.82 -9.47
C THR A 244 -22.09 -11.79 -8.52
N GLN A 245 -21.24 -11.29 -7.64
CA GLN A 245 -20.33 -12.06 -6.80
C GLN A 245 -20.91 -12.30 -5.40
N THR A 246 -21.96 -13.11 -5.33
CA THR A 246 -22.72 -13.41 -4.09
C THR A 246 -22.12 -14.54 -3.25
N ARG A 247 -21.06 -15.20 -3.73
CA ARG A 247 -20.35 -16.23 -2.96
C ARG A 247 -19.74 -15.60 -1.70
N LEU A 248 -19.97 -16.25 -0.56
CA LEU A 248 -19.41 -15.83 0.73
C LEU A 248 -17.86 -15.87 0.66
N SER A 249 -17.24 -14.77 1.05
CA SER A 249 -15.79 -14.54 0.91
C SER A 249 -15.09 -14.20 2.22
N GLY A 250 -15.84 -14.02 3.31
CA GLY A 250 -15.26 -13.75 4.62
C GLY A 250 -16.31 -13.55 5.68
N SER A 251 -15.88 -13.02 6.82
CA SER A 251 -16.76 -12.67 7.94
C SER A 251 -16.51 -11.22 8.40
N ARG A 252 -17.57 -10.54 8.83
CA ARG A 252 -17.54 -9.18 9.37
C ARG A 252 -18.11 -9.19 10.78
N SER A 253 -17.41 -8.54 11.70
CA SER A 253 -17.97 -8.24 13.01
C SER A 253 -19.06 -7.19 12.89
N PHE A 254 -20.20 -7.40 13.54
CA PHE A 254 -21.25 -6.40 13.67
C PHE A 254 -21.57 -6.13 15.14
N LYS A 255 -22.49 -5.19 15.41
CA LYS A 255 -22.83 -4.76 16.78
C LYS A 255 -23.13 -5.98 17.66
N GLY A 256 -22.47 -6.06 18.81
CA GLY A 256 -22.59 -7.19 19.74
C GLY A 256 -21.52 -8.26 19.60
N GLY A 257 -20.48 -8.05 18.76
CA GLY A 257 -19.34 -8.97 18.66
C GLY A 257 -19.62 -10.25 17.85
N ALA A 258 -20.85 -10.43 17.38
CA ALA A 258 -21.21 -11.49 16.47
C ALA A 258 -20.54 -11.28 15.10
N SER A 259 -20.17 -12.40 14.48
CA SER A 259 -19.55 -12.43 13.16
C SER A 259 -20.55 -12.95 12.14
N GLN A 260 -20.72 -12.22 11.04
CA GLN A 260 -21.62 -12.60 9.95
C GLN A 260 -20.84 -12.82 8.67
N ALA A 261 -21.17 -13.90 7.95
CA ALA A 261 -20.58 -14.14 6.64
C ALA A 261 -21.02 -13.07 5.64
N PHE A 262 -20.10 -12.62 4.81
CA PHE A 262 -20.36 -11.62 3.76
C PHE A 262 -19.76 -12.05 2.43
N SER A 263 -20.32 -11.53 1.35
CA SER A 263 -19.84 -11.61 -0.02
C SER A 263 -19.32 -10.25 -0.51
N TYR A 264 -18.64 -10.22 -1.64
CA TYR A 264 -18.28 -8.93 -2.23
C TYR A 264 -19.49 -8.16 -2.77
N ALA A 265 -20.55 -8.86 -3.18
CA ALA A 265 -21.81 -8.21 -3.57
C ALA A 265 -22.43 -7.42 -2.40
N ASP A 266 -22.32 -7.91 -1.15
CA ASP A 266 -22.75 -7.18 0.06
C ASP A 266 -22.00 -5.83 0.20
N THR A 267 -20.70 -5.83 -0.06
CA THR A 267 -19.87 -4.62 0.01
C THR A 267 -20.19 -3.66 -1.12
N ALA A 268 -20.38 -4.20 -2.32
CA ALA A 268 -20.71 -3.43 -3.51
C ALA A 268 -22.05 -2.71 -3.38
N VAL A 269 -23.11 -3.40 -2.95
CA VAL A 269 -24.44 -2.77 -2.77
C VAL A 269 -24.44 -1.70 -1.69
N GLU A 270 -23.69 -1.90 -0.61
CA GLU A 270 -23.49 -0.89 0.43
C GLU A 270 -22.87 0.39 -0.15
N HIS A 271 -21.75 0.26 -0.86
CA HIS A 271 -21.07 1.41 -1.46
C HIS A 271 -21.91 2.08 -2.56
N LEU A 272 -22.65 1.31 -3.36
CA LEU A 272 -23.58 1.85 -4.35
C LEU A 272 -24.70 2.67 -3.70
N GLN A 273 -25.28 2.19 -2.60
CA GLN A 273 -26.30 2.92 -1.83
C GLN A 273 -25.74 4.27 -1.32
N GLU A 274 -24.50 4.27 -0.80
CA GLU A 274 -23.83 5.48 -0.33
C GLU A 274 -23.51 6.48 -1.46
N LEU A 275 -23.01 6.00 -2.60
CA LEU A 275 -22.57 6.84 -3.71
C LEU A 275 -23.74 7.43 -4.50
N THR A 276 -24.76 6.62 -4.77
CA THR A 276 -25.93 7.00 -5.60
C THR A 276 -27.04 7.64 -4.79
N LYS A 277 -26.99 7.56 -3.45
CA LYS A 277 -28.06 7.96 -2.53
C LYS A 277 -29.39 7.25 -2.78
N ARG A 278 -29.37 6.14 -3.51
CA ARG A 278 -30.54 5.30 -3.77
C ARG A 278 -30.62 4.18 -2.74
N ASP A 279 -31.77 4.05 -2.10
CA ASP A 279 -32.01 2.99 -1.12
C ASP A 279 -32.35 1.66 -1.80
N PHE A 280 -31.41 0.71 -1.71
CA PHE A 280 -31.61 -0.67 -2.15
C PHE A 280 -32.17 -1.56 -1.04
N GLY A 281 -32.36 -1.03 0.18
CA GLY A 281 -32.80 -1.78 1.35
C GLY A 281 -31.67 -2.55 2.03
N TYR A 282 -30.41 -2.28 1.65
CA TYR A 282 -29.28 -3.00 2.24
C TYR A 282 -29.00 -2.49 3.66
N ARG A 283 -28.93 -3.43 4.62
CA ARG A 283 -28.47 -3.17 5.99
C ARG A 283 -27.48 -4.26 6.39
N ARG A 284 -26.38 -3.85 7.04
CA ARG A 284 -25.31 -4.76 7.47
C ARG A 284 -25.78 -5.84 8.45
N ASP A 285 -26.76 -5.52 9.27
CA ASP A 285 -27.32 -6.37 10.32
C ASP A 285 -28.57 -7.15 9.88
N ALA A 286 -28.98 -7.03 8.61
CA ALA A 286 -30.12 -7.75 8.07
C ALA A 286 -29.84 -9.27 7.98
N SER A 287 -30.91 -10.05 7.80
CA SER A 287 -30.80 -11.47 7.45
C SER A 287 -30.13 -11.67 6.10
N ALA A 288 -29.64 -12.89 5.83
CA ALA A 288 -29.04 -13.22 4.53
C ALA A 288 -30.03 -13.00 3.37
N ASP A 289 -31.30 -13.33 3.57
CA ASP A 289 -32.36 -13.17 2.57
C ASP A 289 -32.64 -11.70 2.27
N GLU A 290 -32.71 -10.84 3.30
CA GLU A 290 -32.85 -9.39 3.11
C GLU A 290 -31.66 -8.79 2.35
N ARG A 291 -30.43 -9.20 2.67
CA ARG A 291 -29.24 -8.71 1.94
C ARG A 291 -29.23 -9.19 0.49
N ASN A 292 -29.58 -10.45 0.24
CA ASN A 292 -29.70 -10.99 -1.12
C ASN A 292 -30.79 -10.27 -1.92
N ALA A 293 -31.92 -9.94 -1.31
CA ALA A 293 -32.98 -9.15 -1.94
C ALA A 293 -32.50 -7.73 -2.30
N ALA A 294 -31.71 -7.09 -1.43
CA ALA A 294 -31.12 -5.77 -1.71
C ALA A 294 -30.10 -5.82 -2.85
N ILE A 295 -29.24 -6.85 -2.87
CA ILE A 295 -28.29 -7.11 -3.97
C ILE A 295 -29.06 -7.28 -5.30
N GLU A 296 -30.12 -8.09 -5.30
CA GLU A 296 -30.93 -8.32 -6.49
C GLU A 296 -31.65 -7.05 -6.96
N LYS A 297 -32.16 -6.23 -6.04
CA LYS A 297 -32.74 -4.91 -6.35
C LYS A 297 -31.70 -4.00 -7.01
N ALA A 298 -30.47 -3.97 -6.50
CA ALA A 298 -29.37 -3.20 -7.09
C ALA A 298 -28.97 -3.72 -8.48
N ARG A 299 -28.95 -5.04 -8.68
CA ARG A 299 -28.68 -5.66 -10.00
C ARG A 299 -29.72 -5.24 -11.05
N ARG A 300 -31.01 -5.31 -10.70
CA ARG A 300 -32.10 -4.91 -11.61
C ARG A 300 -32.02 -3.43 -11.95
N TRP A 301 -31.77 -2.58 -10.95
CA TRP A 301 -31.58 -1.16 -11.18
C TRP A 301 -30.41 -0.90 -12.14
N TRP A 302 -29.27 -1.55 -11.94
CA TRP A 302 -28.11 -1.39 -12.83
C TRP A 302 -28.44 -1.79 -14.28
N ALA A 303 -29.12 -2.92 -14.45
CA ALA A 303 -29.49 -3.45 -15.77
C ALA A 303 -30.50 -2.56 -16.54
N THR A 304 -31.34 -1.81 -15.83
CA THR A 304 -32.45 -1.03 -16.44
C THR A 304 -32.12 0.44 -16.62
N GLU A 305 -31.55 1.05 -15.57
CA GLU A 305 -31.32 2.49 -15.44
C GLU A 305 -29.83 2.80 -15.19
N GLY A 306 -29.23 2.15 -14.19
CA GLY A 306 -27.92 2.55 -13.64
C GLY A 306 -26.79 2.54 -14.67
N SER A 307 -26.74 1.53 -15.53
CA SER A 307 -25.71 1.42 -16.59
C SER A 307 -25.78 2.51 -17.66
N LYS A 308 -26.95 3.14 -17.85
CA LYS A 308 -27.14 4.26 -18.78
C LYS A 308 -26.84 5.59 -18.11
N GLU A 309 -27.19 5.72 -16.83
CA GLU A 309 -26.99 6.94 -16.04
C GLU A 309 -25.50 7.10 -15.65
N TYR A 310 -24.87 6.04 -15.14
CA TYR A 310 -23.52 6.09 -14.58
C TYR A 310 -22.45 5.59 -15.56
N THR A 311 -22.42 6.18 -16.76
CA THR A 311 -21.29 6.03 -17.66
C THR A 311 -20.06 6.76 -17.12
N PHE A 312 -18.85 6.38 -17.53
CA PHE A 312 -17.65 7.10 -17.15
C PHE A 312 -17.67 8.58 -17.56
N ASP A 313 -18.30 8.92 -18.70
CA ASP A 313 -18.53 10.31 -19.11
C ASP A 313 -19.36 11.10 -18.08
N TYR A 314 -20.50 10.54 -17.67
CA TYR A 314 -21.37 11.21 -16.70
C TYR A 314 -20.70 11.34 -15.34
N VAL A 315 -20.03 10.26 -14.90
CA VAL A 315 -19.34 10.20 -13.62
C VAL A 315 -18.21 11.22 -13.53
N GLU A 316 -17.47 11.46 -14.62
CA GLU A 316 -16.44 12.49 -14.68
C GLU A 316 -17.02 13.90 -14.49
N VAL A 317 -18.22 14.16 -15.04
CA VAL A 317 -18.94 15.42 -14.81
C VAL A 317 -19.31 15.58 -13.33
N LEU A 318 -19.70 14.51 -12.64
CA LEU A 318 -20.01 14.54 -11.21
C LEU A 318 -18.78 14.88 -10.35
N GLU A 319 -17.62 14.29 -10.65
CA GLU A 319 -16.36 14.58 -9.96
C GLU A 319 -15.95 16.05 -10.13
N LYS A 320 -16.01 16.59 -11.35
CA LYS A 320 -15.73 18.01 -11.62
C LYS A 320 -16.65 18.95 -10.84
N LYS A 321 -17.95 18.63 -10.76
CA LYS A 321 -18.92 19.40 -9.95
C LYS A 321 -18.60 19.36 -8.46
N ARG A 322 -18.13 18.23 -7.93
CA ARG A 322 -17.73 18.08 -6.52
C ARG A 322 -16.47 18.89 -6.21
N ALA A 323 -15.45 18.81 -7.06
CA ALA A 323 -14.22 19.57 -6.90
C ALA A 323 -14.48 21.08 -6.86
N ASN A 324 -15.35 21.60 -7.75
CA ASN A 324 -15.71 23.02 -7.76
C ASN A 324 -16.43 23.44 -6.46
N LYS A 325 -17.35 22.62 -5.94
CA LYS A 325 -18.04 22.92 -4.68
C LYS A 325 -17.11 22.97 -3.47
N ALA A 326 -16.07 22.14 -3.43
CA ALA A 326 -15.08 22.15 -2.36
C ALA A 326 -14.23 23.44 -2.36
N ILE A 327 -13.86 23.93 -3.55
CA ILE A 327 -13.14 25.20 -3.70
C ILE A 327 -13.99 26.39 -3.21
N ASP A 328 -15.30 26.35 -3.43
CA ASP A 328 -16.21 27.40 -3.00
C ASP A 328 -16.48 27.39 -1.49
N SER A 329 -16.40 26.23 -0.83
CA SER A 329 -16.54 26.13 0.63
C SER A 329 -15.32 26.65 1.39
N ASP A 330 -14.11 26.49 0.85
CA ASP A 330 -12.87 26.92 1.50
C ASP A 330 -12.65 28.45 1.46
N LYS A 331 -13.47 29.17 0.68
CA LYS A 331 -13.42 30.62 0.53
C LYS A 331 -14.37 31.38 1.48
N LYS A 332 -15.15 30.68 2.30
CA LYS A 332 -16.12 31.26 3.25
C LYS A 332 -15.62 31.17 4.68
#